data_AF-A0A0X8HS24-F1
#
_entry.id   AF-A0A0X8HS24-F1
#
_cell.length_a   1.000
_cell.length_b   1.000
_cell.length_c   1.000
_cell.angle_alpha   90.00
_cell.angle_beta   90.00
_cell.angle_gamma   90.00
#
_symmetry.space_group_name_H-M   'P 1'
#
loop_
_entity.id
_entity.type
_entity.pdbx_description
1 polymer ?
#
loop_
_entity_poly.entity_id
_entity_poly.type
_entity_poly.pdbx_seq_one_letter_code
_entity_poly.pdbx_strand_id
1 'polypeptide(L)'
;MGGGPQAKTYMGWWGSMGSPKQKYITSYSVSPYAQKPLAGIFHNAVFNTFRRVKAQALYVLIPAGIYYVWWANCRDYNEFLYTKAGREELERVNV
;
A
#
# COMPACT_ATOMS: atom_id res chain seq x y z
N MET A 1 10.61 42.42 8.88
CA MET A 1 9.15 42.21 8.99
C MET A 1 8.92 41.01 9.91
N GLY A 2 8.62 41.26 11.18
CA GLY A 2 8.37 40.19 12.16
C GLY A 2 6.92 39.73 12.05
N GLY A 3 6.71 38.46 11.69
CA GLY A 3 5.38 37.86 11.71
C GLY A 3 4.83 37.82 13.13
N GLY A 4 3.50 37.96 13.27
CA GLY A 4 2.80 37.87 14.55
C GLY A 4 2.97 36.49 15.21
N PRO A 5 2.60 36.35 16.50
CA PRO A 5 2.73 35.09 17.23
C PRO A 5 1.98 33.96 16.54
N GLN A 6 2.64 32.82 16.36
CA GLN A 6 2.05 31.64 15.74
C GLN A 6 1.50 30.66 16.80
N ALA A 7 0.45 29.92 16.43
CA ALA A 7 -0.14 28.90 17.27
C ALA A 7 0.83 27.73 17.51
N LYS A 8 0.65 27.02 18.65
CA LYS A 8 1.42 25.81 18.94
C LYS A 8 1.03 24.69 17.97
N THR A 9 2.03 24.02 17.40
CA THR A 9 1.89 22.88 16.50
C THR A 9 2.62 21.65 17.09
N TYR A 10 2.34 20.46 16.54
CA TYR A 10 3.02 19.23 16.91
C TYR A 10 4.40 19.05 16.23
N MET A 11 4.83 20.00 15.42
CA MET A 11 6.09 19.95 14.67
C MET A 11 6.68 21.36 14.53
N GLY A 12 7.96 21.51 14.91
CA GLY A 12 8.74 22.74 14.74
C GLY A 12 9.67 22.68 13.53
N TRP A 13 10.88 23.25 13.66
CA TRP A 13 11.89 23.29 12.60
C TRP A 13 13.21 22.62 13.04
N TRP A 14 14.22 22.63 12.17
CA TRP A 14 15.58 22.21 12.52
C TRP A 14 16.06 22.91 13.80
N GLY A 15 16.53 22.13 14.77
CA GLY A 15 16.92 22.62 16.10
C GLY A 15 15.78 22.73 17.13
N SER A 16 14.51 22.62 16.73
CA SER A 16 13.34 22.76 17.63
C SER A 16 12.15 21.90 17.19
N MET A 17 12.39 20.64 16.80
CA MET A 17 11.40 19.77 16.17
C MET A 17 10.14 19.49 17.02
N GLY A 18 10.24 19.63 18.34
CA GLY A 18 9.17 19.26 19.28
C GLY A 18 9.21 17.80 19.74
N SER A 19 10.29 17.08 19.42
CA SER A 19 10.52 15.71 19.89
C SER A 19 11.01 15.66 21.35
N PRO A 20 10.88 14.50 22.02
CA PRO A 20 11.51 14.28 23.33
C PRO A 20 13.02 14.51 23.27
N LYS A 21 13.59 14.99 24.38
CA LYS A 21 15.04 15.19 24.50
C LYS A 21 15.78 13.86 24.34
N GLN A 22 16.72 13.79 23.40
CA GLN A 22 17.57 12.62 23.17
C GLN A 22 18.95 12.85 23.76
N LYS A 23 19.50 11.87 24.49
CA LYS A 23 20.86 11.91 25.06
C LYS A 23 21.49 10.52 24.95
N TYR A 24 22.79 10.47 24.74
CA TYR A 24 23.59 9.22 24.65
C TYR A 24 23.27 8.31 23.46
N ILE A 25 22.73 8.86 22.37
CA ILE A 25 22.55 8.14 21.10
C ILE A 25 23.59 8.66 20.12
N THR A 26 24.47 7.78 19.62
CA THR A 26 25.50 8.12 18.65
C THR A 26 25.19 7.44 17.32
N SER A 27 25.10 8.22 16.24
CA SER A 27 24.86 7.73 14.88
C SER A 27 26.14 7.77 14.05
N TYR A 28 26.40 6.70 13.30
CA TYR A 28 27.53 6.61 12.37
C TYR A 28 27.03 6.44 10.94
N SER A 29 27.73 7.06 9.99
CA SER A 29 27.42 6.97 8.56
C SER A 29 28.69 7.00 7.72
N VAL A 30 28.70 6.31 6.57
CA VAL A 30 29.79 6.36 5.59
C VAL A 30 29.36 7.23 4.41
N SER A 31 30.27 8.07 3.89
CA SER A 31 30.00 8.89 2.70
C SER A 31 29.54 8.02 1.53
N PRO A 32 28.46 8.38 0.80
CA PRO A 32 27.99 7.62 -0.35
C PRO A 32 29.05 7.41 -1.43
N TYR A 33 29.99 8.36 -1.61
CA TYR A 33 31.09 8.25 -2.57
C TYR A 33 32.15 7.21 -2.19
N ALA A 34 32.17 6.79 -0.91
CA ALA A 34 33.04 5.73 -0.42
C ALA A 34 32.36 4.35 -0.41
N GLN A 35 31.07 4.27 -0.76
CA GLN A 35 30.31 3.03 -0.82
C GLN A 35 30.21 2.53 -2.27
N LYS A 36 30.08 1.21 -2.43
CA LYS A 36 29.70 0.63 -3.73
C LYS A 36 28.18 0.82 -3.93
N PRO A 37 27.74 1.60 -4.94
CA PRO A 37 26.31 1.80 -5.16
C PRO A 37 25.63 0.48 -5.48
N LEU A 38 24.45 0.24 -4.89
CA LEU A 38 23.63 -0.97 -5.08
C LEU A 38 24.34 -2.29 -4.72
N ALA A 39 25.35 -2.24 -3.85
CA ALA A 39 26.03 -3.45 -3.37
C ALA A 39 25.04 -4.43 -2.74
N GLY A 40 25.02 -5.66 -3.25
CA GLY A 40 24.14 -6.72 -2.75
C GLY A 40 22.66 -6.58 -3.12
N ILE A 41 22.30 -5.67 -4.05
CA ILE A 41 20.89 -5.43 -4.39
C ILE A 41 20.18 -6.69 -4.88
N PHE A 42 20.81 -7.53 -5.71
CA PHE A 42 20.12 -8.71 -6.26
C PHE A 42 19.79 -9.75 -5.19
N HIS A 43 20.75 -10.05 -4.31
CA HIS A 43 20.51 -10.98 -3.20
C HIS A 43 19.51 -10.40 -2.19
N ASN A 44 19.75 -9.17 -1.74
CA ASN A 44 18.91 -8.55 -0.71
C ASN A 44 17.52 -8.22 -1.23
N ALA A 45 17.38 -7.71 -2.44
CA ALA A 45 16.08 -7.35 -3.00
C ALA A 45 15.22 -8.59 -3.23
N VAL A 46 15.75 -9.70 -3.75
CA VAL A 46 14.92 -10.88 -4.03
C VAL A 46 14.40 -11.50 -2.74
N PHE A 47 15.29 -11.89 -1.82
CA PHE A 47 14.88 -12.59 -0.61
C PHE A 47 14.12 -11.70 0.38
N ASN A 48 14.55 -10.44 0.56
CA ASN A 48 13.87 -9.54 1.46
C ASN A 48 12.51 -9.09 0.90
N THR A 49 12.40 -8.84 -0.41
CA THR A 49 11.10 -8.49 -1.01
C THR A 49 10.13 -9.65 -0.88
N PHE A 50 10.55 -10.89 -1.18
CA PHE A 50 9.68 -12.05 -1.00
C PHE A 50 9.21 -12.20 0.46
N ARG A 51 10.13 -12.07 1.43
CA ARG A 51 9.79 -12.11 2.86
C ARG A 51 8.74 -11.05 3.24
N ARG A 52 8.88 -9.83 2.72
CA ARG A 52 7.94 -8.72 2.98
C ARG A 52 6.58 -8.94 2.32
N VAL A 53 6.56 -9.37 1.05
CA VAL A 53 5.34 -9.64 0.30
C VAL A 53 4.58 -10.81 0.93
N LYS A 54 5.26 -11.91 1.26
CA LYS A 54 4.64 -13.08 1.90
C LYS A 54 3.89 -12.71 3.19
N ALA A 55 4.45 -11.82 4.01
CA ALA A 55 3.84 -11.41 5.27
C ALA A 55 2.54 -10.61 5.09
N GLN A 56 2.34 -9.98 3.91
CA GLN A 56 1.18 -9.12 3.63
C GLN A 56 0.24 -9.70 2.57
N ALA A 57 0.68 -10.74 1.84
CA ALA A 57 -0.03 -11.27 0.68
C ALA A 57 -1.46 -11.68 1.01
N LEU A 58 -1.72 -12.34 2.15
CA LEU A 58 -3.06 -12.79 2.50
C LEU A 58 -4.04 -11.64 2.78
N TYR A 59 -3.57 -10.53 3.34
CA TYR A 59 -4.40 -9.36 3.59
C TYR A 59 -4.86 -8.67 2.29
N VAL A 60 -4.16 -8.89 1.18
CA VAL A 60 -4.49 -8.31 -0.13
C VAL A 60 -5.21 -9.34 -1.00
N LEU A 61 -4.66 -10.55 -1.11
CA LEU A 61 -5.15 -11.58 -2.02
C LEU A 61 -6.52 -12.12 -1.60
N ILE A 62 -6.81 -12.25 -0.30
CA ILE A 62 -8.11 -12.76 0.14
C ILE A 62 -9.22 -11.76 -0.21
N PRO A 63 -9.17 -10.47 0.19
CA PRO A 63 -10.18 -9.50 -0.22
C PRO A 63 -10.26 -9.34 -1.74
N ALA A 64 -9.14 -9.25 -2.44
CA ALA A 64 -9.14 -9.12 -3.90
C ALA A 64 -9.78 -10.34 -4.57
N GLY A 65 -9.49 -11.56 -4.09
CA GLY A 65 -10.07 -12.80 -4.60
C GLY A 65 -11.58 -12.87 -4.39
N ILE A 66 -12.07 -12.48 -3.21
CA ILE A 66 -13.52 -12.43 -2.91
C ILE A 66 -14.24 -11.51 -3.89
N TYR A 67 -13.75 -10.28 -4.05
CA TYR A 67 -14.36 -9.31 -4.97
C TYR A 67 -14.26 -9.76 -6.43
N TYR A 68 -13.15 -10.37 -6.82
CA TYR A 68 -12.96 -10.86 -8.18
C TYR A 68 -13.95 -11.97 -8.54
N VAL A 69 -14.12 -12.96 -7.65
CA VAL A 69 -15.07 -14.06 -7.86
C VAL A 69 -16.50 -13.54 -7.89
N TRP A 70 -16.85 -12.62 -6.98
CA TRP A 70 -18.17 -12.01 -6.97
C TRP A 70 -18.46 -11.26 -8.28
N TRP A 71 -17.53 -10.41 -8.71
CA TRP A 71 -17.66 -9.68 -9.97
C TRP A 71 -17.77 -10.62 -11.17
N ALA A 72 -16.92 -11.65 -11.26
CA ALA A 72 -16.94 -12.61 -12.36
C ALA A 72 -18.29 -13.33 -12.44
N ASN A 73 -18.82 -13.78 -11.30
CA ASN A 73 -20.12 -14.44 -11.24
C ASN A 73 -21.27 -13.51 -11.68
N CYS A 74 -21.30 -12.26 -11.21
CA CYS A 74 -22.30 -11.29 -11.64
C CYS A 74 -22.18 -10.94 -13.14
N ARG A 75 -20.96 -10.82 -13.65
CA ARG A 75 -20.71 -10.55 -15.09
C ARG A 75 -21.22 -11.70 -15.95
N ASP A 76 -20.85 -12.93 -15.63
CA ASP A 76 -21.25 -14.11 -16.39
C ASP A 76 -22.77 -14.35 -16.32
N TYR A 77 -23.38 -14.14 -15.15
CA TYR A 77 -24.83 -14.23 -15.00
C TYR A 77 -25.55 -13.13 -15.80
N ASN A 78 -25.06 -11.90 -15.76
CA ASN A 78 -25.61 -10.81 -16.56
C ASN A 78 -25.51 -11.12 -18.06
N GLU A 79 -24.36 -11.59 -18.53
CA GLU A 79 -24.17 -12.00 -19.93
C GLU A 79 -25.15 -13.11 -20.33
N PHE A 80 -25.33 -14.13 -19.47
CA PHE A 80 -26.31 -15.20 -19.68
C PHE A 80 -27.74 -14.69 -19.83
N LEU A 81 -28.19 -13.78 -18.96
CA LEU A 81 -29.56 -13.22 -19.00
C LEU A 81 -29.88 -12.56 -20.35
N TYR A 82 -28.89 -11.91 -20.98
CA TYR A 82 -29.07 -11.25 -22.27
C TYR A 82 -28.82 -12.17 -23.48
N THR A 83 -28.62 -13.47 -23.28
CA THR A 83 -28.61 -14.47 -24.36
C THR A 83 -30.01 -14.92 -24.75
N LYS A 84 -30.14 -15.64 -25.88
CA LYS A 84 -31.41 -16.29 -26.25
C LYS A 84 -31.85 -17.32 -25.21
N ALA A 85 -30.91 -18.04 -24.59
CA ALA A 85 -31.20 -19.09 -23.62
C ALA A 85 -31.68 -18.54 -22.27
N GLY A 86 -31.21 -17.34 -21.88
CA GLY A 86 -31.59 -16.70 -20.61
C GLY A 86 -32.83 -15.82 -20.66
N ARG A 87 -33.50 -15.69 -21.82
CA ARG A 87 -34.62 -14.73 -22.00
C ARG A 87 -35.77 -14.93 -21.02
N GLU A 88 -36.20 -16.18 -20.82
CA GLU A 88 -37.29 -16.49 -19.87
C GLU A 88 -36.92 -16.11 -18.44
N GLU A 89 -35.65 -16.33 -18.06
CA GLU A 89 -35.15 -15.98 -16.74
C GLU A 89 -35.04 -14.46 -16.58
N LEU A 90 -34.59 -13.74 -17.62
CA LEU A 90 -34.55 -12.28 -17.64
C LEU A 90 -35.94 -11.67 -17.46
N GLU A 91 -36.94 -12.16 -18.20
CA GLU A 91 -38.31 -11.69 -18.09
C GLU A 91 -38.90 -11.94 -16.69
N ARG A 92 -38.49 -13.03 -16.01
CA ARG A 92 -38.90 -13.33 -14.63
C ARG A 92 -38.26 -12.38 -13.59
N VAL A 93 -36.97 -12.04 -13.73
CA VAL A 93 -36.23 -11.27 -12.71
C VAL A 93 -36.27 -9.75 -12.93
N ASN A 94 -36.78 -9.29 -14.07
CA ASN A 94 -36.87 -7.88 -14.44
C ASN A 94 -38.27 -7.26 -14.18
N VAL A 95 -39.19 -8.03 -13.58
CA VAL A 95 -40.52 -7.58 -13.12
C VAL A 95 -40.47 -7.34 -11.62
#